data_AF-G2NA92-F1
#
_entry.id   AF-G2NA92-F1
#
_cell.length_a   1.000
_cell.length_b   1.000
_cell.length_c   1.000
_cell.angle_alpha   90.00
_cell.angle_beta   90.00
_cell.angle_gamma   90.00
#
_symmetry.space_group_name_H-M   'P 1'
#
loop_
_entity.id
_entity.type
_entity.pdbx_description
1 polymer ?
#
loop_
_entity_poly.entity_id
_entity_poly.type
_entity_poly.pdbx_seq_one_letter_code
_entity_poly.pdbx_strand_id
1 'polypeptide(L)'
;MLIAHPATLRKLVKRYEALRSAHARLGTSESSRHLEDVSYTLCVTTGTRTVPDALLAAETQLRAVLPAGSPSPLSEVELTA
;
A
#
# COMPACT_ATOMS: atom_id res chain seq x y z
N MET A 1 -14.82 1.06 -13.77
CA MET A 1 -14.10 0.80 -12.51
C MET A 1 -13.48 2.12 -12.07
N LEU A 2 -13.84 2.59 -10.86
CA LEU A 2 -13.45 3.89 -10.35
C LEU A 2 -12.00 3.79 -9.86
N ILE A 3 -11.04 4.25 -10.65
CA ILE A 3 -9.64 4.29 -10.22
C ILE A 3 -9.56 5.37 -9.13
N ALA A 4 -9.18 4.95 -7.93
CA ALA A 4 -8.96 5.88 -6.83
C ALA A 4 -7.90 6.90 -7.24
N HIS A 5 -8.15 8.18 -6.94
CA HIS A 5 -7.19 9.22 -7.30
C HIS A 5 -5.82 8.90 -6.66
N PRO A 6 -4.71 8.88 -7.41
CA PRO A 6 -3.43 8.34 -6.94
C PRO A 6 -2.88 9.04 -5.68
N ALA A 7 -3.16 10.34 -5.53
CA ALA A 7 -2.79 11.06 -4.31
C ALA A 7 -3.56 10.57 -3.07
N THR A 8 -4.83 10.20 -3.23
CA THR A 8 -5.66 9.62 -2.16
C THR A 8 -5.14 8.24 -1.78
N LEU A 9 -4.81 7.41 -2.78
CA LEU A 9 -4.27 6.07 -2.55
C LEU A 9 -2.94 6.11 -1.80
N ARG A 10 -2.02 7.02 -2.19
CA ARG A 10 -0.75 7.23 -1.49
C ARG A 10 -0.96 7.70 -0.04
N LYS A 11 -1.94 8.56 0.22
CA LYS A 11 -2.29 8.99 1.59
C LYS A 11 -2.84 7.82 2.42
N LEU A 12 -3.68 6.96 1.84
CA LEU A 12 -4.23 5.79 2.52
C LEU A 12 -3.14 4.79 2.92
N VAL A 13 -2.22 4.46 2.00
CA VAL A 13 -1.09 3.56 2.31
C VAL A 13 -0.24 4.10 3.45
N LYS A 14 0.15 5.38 3.40
CA LYS A 14 0.91 6.02 4.49
C LYS A 14 0.18 5.98 5.84
N ARG A 15 -1.14 6.21 5.82
CA ARG A 15 -1.96 6.15 7.04
C ARG A 15 -2.01 4.74 7.61
N TYR A 16 -2.16 3.72 6.76
CA TYR A 16 -2.09 2.32 7.17
C TYR A 16 -0.76 1.98 7.83
N GLU A 17 0.38 2.36 7.24
CA GLU A 17 1.70 2.08 7.80
C GLU A 17 1.93 2.76 9.16
N ALA A 18 1.50 4.02 9.30
CA ALA A 18 1.58 4.76 10.55
C ALA A 18 0.72 4.10 11.64
N LEU A 19 -0.51 3.70 11.32
CA LEU A 19 -1.41 3.02 12.24
C LEU A 19 -0.92 1.61 12.60
N ARG A 20 -0.36 0.86 11.65
CA ARG A 20 0.25 -0.45 11.90
C ARG A 20 1.39 -0.33 12.89
N SER A 21 2.24 0.67 12.71
CA SER A 21 3.36 0.96 13.61
C SER A 21 2.88 1.42 14.99
N ALA A 22 1.82 2.24 15.05
CA ALA A 22 1.22 2.67 16.31
C ALA A 22 0.55 1.52 17.07
N HIS A 23 -0.19 0.66 16.37
CA HIS A 23 -0.81 -0.53 16.95
C HIS A 23 0.24 -1.49 17.50
N ALA A 24 1.35 -1.72 16.77
CA ALA A 24 2.45 -2.54 17.27
C ALA A 24 3.08 -2.00 18.57
N ARG A 25 3.03 -0.69 18.82
CA ARG A 25 3.52 -0.06 20.05
C ARG A 25 2.50 -0.03 21.17
N LEU A 26 1.25 0.27 20.86
CA LEU A 26 0.19 0.53 21.84
C LEU A 26 -0.60 -0.73 22.20
N GLY A 27 -0.87 -1.60 21.21
CA GLY A 27 -1.63 -2.83 21.39
C GLY A 27 -3.07 -2.65 21.90
N THR A 28 -3.62 -1.43 21.86
CA THR A 28 -4.95 -1.14 22.41
C THR A 28 -6.06 -1.51 21.42
N SER A 29 -7.26 -1.81 21.94
CA SER A 29 -8.45 -2.05 21.11
C SER A 29 -8.79 -0.87 20.21
N GLU A 30 -8.53 0.36 20.66
CA GLU A 30 -8.70 1.56 19.84
C GLU A 30 -7.73 1.57 18.65
N SER A 31 -6.45 1.25 18.89
CA SER A 31 -5.46 1.18 17.81
C SER A 31 -5.75 0.04 16.81
N SER A 32 -6.30 -1.08 17.29
CA SER A 32 -6.79 -2.18 16.42
C SER A 32 -7.92 -1.69 15.53
N ARG A 33 -8.94 -1.04 16.11
CA ARG A 33 -10.09 -0.52 15.36
C ARG A 33 -9.68 0.47 14.27
N HIS A 34 -8.80 1.42 14.60
CA HIS A 34 -8.28 2.36 13.60
C HIS A 34 -7.51 1.66 12.48
N LEU A 35 -6.74 0.61 12.81
CA LEU A 35 -6.02 -0.18 11.82
C LEU A 35 -6.98 -1.00 10.94
N GLU A 36 -8.05 -1.55 11.50
CA GLU A 36 -9.11 -2.26 10.78
C GLU A 36 -9.87 -1.32 9.83
N ASP A 37 -10.24 -0.12 10.27
CA ASP A 37 -10.97 0.87 9.47
C ASP A 37 -10.17 1.31 8.22
N VAL A 38 -8.87 1.61 8.40
CA VAL A 38 -8.01 1.98 7.28
C VAL A 38 -7.74 0.79 6.36
N SER A 39 -7.64 -0.42 6.91
CA SER A 39 -7.49 -1.66 6.15
C SER A 39 -8.72 -1.92 5.27
N TYR A 40 -9.92 -1.80 5.84
CA TYR A 40 -11.18 -1.93 5.10
C TYR A 40 -11.26 -0.90 3.96
N THR A 41 -10.95 0.36 4.26
CA THR A 41 -10.95 1.43 3.25
C THR A 41 -9.97 1.12 2.12
N LEU A 42 -8.77 0.63 2.44
CA LEU A 42 -7.77 0.26 1.44
C LEU A 42 -8.25 -0.89 0.55
N CYS A 43 -8.84 -1.93 1.14
CA CYS A 43 -9.42 -3.05 0.40
C CYS A 43 -10.52 -2.59 -0.57
N VAL A 44 -11.48 -1.80 -0.10
CA VAL A 44 -12.57 -1.27 -0.95
C VAL A 44 -12.03 -0.36 -2.06
N THR A 45 -11.09 0.52 -1.71
CA THR A 45 -10.49 1.50 -2.65
C THR A 45 -9.68 0.80 -3.76
N THR A 46 -9.09 -0.35 -3.46
CA THR A 46 -8.30 -1.15 -4.41
C THR A 46 -9.09 -2.27 -5.08
N GLY A 47 -10.33 -2.51 -4.64
CA GLY A 47 -11.18 -3.60 -5.15
C GLY A 47 -10.70 -4.99 -4.73
N THR A 48 -10.04 -5.11 -3.58
CA THR A 48 -9.45 -6.35 -3.07
C THR A 48 -10.14 -6.84 -1.79
N ARG A 49 -9.85 -8.06 -1.36
CA ARG A 49 -10.48 -8.69 -0.18
C ARG A 49 -9.56 -8.76 1.04
N THR A 50 -8.25 -8.61 0.86
CA THR A 50 -7.26 -8.74 1.93
C THR A 50 -6.30 -7.57 1.91
N VAL A 51 -5.72 -7.24 3.06
CA VAL A 51 -4.75 -6.13 3.18
C VAL A 51 -3.48 -6.37 2.35
N PRO A 52 -2.88 -7.58 2.32
CA PRO A 52 -1.74 -7.84 1.43
C PRO A 52 -2.06 -7.58 -0.05
N ASP A 53 -3.22 -8.07 -0.53
CA ASP A 53 -3.65 -7.84 -1.92
C ASP A 53 -3.88 -6.34 -2.17
N ALA A 54 -4.47 -5.65 -1.20
CA ALA A 54 -4.74 -4.22 -1.29
C ALA A 54 -3.45 -3.40 -1.41
N LEU A 55 -2.41 -3.75 -0.64
CA LEU A 55 -1.10 -3.09 -0.71
C LEU A 55 -0.42 -3.34 -2.05
N LEU A 56 -0.43 -4.58 -2.55
CA LEU A 56 0.15 -4.93 -3.84
C LEU A 56 -0.56 -4.21 -5.00
N ALA A 57 -1.89 -4.19 -4.98
CA ALA A 57 -2.69 -3.45 -5.95
C ALA A 57 -2.42 -1.95 -5.87
N ALA A 58 -2.31 -1.39 -4.67
CA ALA A 58 -2.02 0.03 -4.47
C ALA A 58 -0.64 0.40 -5.04
N GLU A 59 0.37 -0.42 -4.79
CA GLU A 59 1.72 -0.24 -5.33
C GLU A 59 1.72 -0.27 -6.86
N THR A 60 1.05 -1.26 -7.46
CA THR A 60 0.93 -1.40 -8.92
C THR A 60 0.26 -0.18 -9.54
N GLN A 61 -0.84 0.30 -8.96
CA GLN A 61 -1.55 1.49 -9.42
C GLN A 61 -0.69 2.77 -9.29
N LEU A 62 0.03 2.92 -8.18
CA LEU A 62 0.93 4.06 -7.97
C LEU A 62 2.13 4.06 -8.93
N ARG A 63 2.64 2.87 -9.30
CA ARG A 63 3.69 2.70 -10.31
C ARG A 63 3.17 3.04 -11.72
N ALA A 64 1.93 2.69 -12.05
CA ALA A 64 1.33 2.99 -13.35
C ALA A 64 1.06 4.49 -13.58
N VAL A 65 0.92 5.28 -12.51
CA VAL A 65 0.67 6.73 -12.56
C VAL A 65 1.95 7.56 -12.66
N LEU A 66 3.08 7.02 -12.18
CA LEU A 66 4.36 7.65 -12.42
C LEU A 66 4.56 7.68 -13.94
N PRO A 67 4.78 8.85 -14.57
CA PRO A 67 5.18 8.86 -15.97
C PRO A 67 6.41 7.97 -16.08
N ALA A 68 6.42 7.08 -17.05
CA ALA A 68 7.48 6.09 -17.27
C ALA A 68 8.84 6.78 -17.45
N GLY A 69 9.44 7.20 -16.34
CA GLY A 69 10.79 7.70 -16.22
C GLY A 69 11.66 6.53 -15.79
N SER A 70 12.12 5.79 -16.80
CA SER A 70 13.12 4.71 -16.78
C SER A 70 12.79 3.46 -15.92
N PRO A 71 12.68 2.26 -16.52
CA PRO A 71 13.01 1.05 -15.78
C PRO A 71 14.49 1.14 -15.40
N SER A 72 14.81 1.01 -14.12
CA SER A 72 16.19 0.77 -13.69
C SER A 72 16.40 -0.75 -13.75
N PRO A 73 17.19 -1.28 -14.70
CA PRO A 73 17.58 -2.68 -14.69
C PRO A 73 18.79 -2.79 -13.76
N LEU A 74 18.55 -3.03 -12.47
CA LEU A 74 19.60 -3.47 -11.55
C LEU A 74 19.22 -4.80 -10.89
N SER A 75 18.62 -5.69 -11.69
CA SER A 75 18.54 -7.13 -11.39
C SER A 75 19.45 -7.93 -12.32
N GLU A 76 20.58 -7.36 -12.73
CA GLU A 76 21.67 -8.09 -13.38
C GLU A 76 22.79 -8.28 -12.35
N VAL A 77 22.47 -9.04 -11.29
CA VAL A 77 23.49 -9.71 -10.49
C VAL A 77 23.75 -11.04 -11.20
N GLU A 78 24.40 -11.00 -12.36
CA GLU A 78 25.09 -12.17 -12.88
C GLU A 78 26.41 -12.32 -12.12
N LEU A 79 26.30 -13.18 -11.10
CA LEU A 79 27.36 -13.90 -10.46
C LEU A 79 28.19 -14.63 -11.53
N THR A 80 29.33 -14.05 -11.96
CA THR A 80 30.33 -14.81 -12.73
C THR A 80 31.54 -15.06 -11.83
N ALA A 81 31.76 -16.35 -11.59
CA ALA A 81 32.95 -16.94 -10.98
C ALA A 81 34.14 -16.91 -11.95
#